data_AF-A0A091LNI7-F1
#
_entry.id   AF-A0A091LNI7-F1
#
_cell.length_a   1.000
_cell.length_b   1.000
_cell.length_c   1.000
_cell.angle_alpha   90.00
_cell.angle_beta   90.00
_cell.angle_gamma   90.00
#
_symmetry.space_group_name_H-M   'P 1'
#
loop_
_entity.id
_entity.type
_entity.pdbx_description
1 polymer ?
#
loop_
_entity_poly.entity_id
_entity_poly.type
_entity_poly.pdbx_seq_one_letter_code
_entity_poly.pdbx_strand_id
1 'polypeptide(L)' 'YQCTVCSKSFSRSSNLLQQPRSHTTKKAYKCMQCGKNFSCISALTQHQVVHCGE' A
#
# COMPACT_ATOMS: atom_id res chain seq x y z
N TYR A 1 -16.96 11.69 9.65
CA TYR A 1 -16.62 11.05 8.36
C TYR A 1 -15.29 10.32 8.54
N GLN A 2 -15.35 9.06 9.00
CA GLN A 2 -14.18 8.28 9.43
C GLN A 2 -13.83 7.23 8.36
N CYS A 3 -12.55 7.11 8.05
CA CYS A 3 -12.10 6.07 7.14
C CYS A 3 -11.84 4.76 7.89
N THR A 4 -12.51 3.70 7.50
CA THR A 4 -12.39 2.35 8.10
C THR A 4 -11.06 1.67 7.82
N VAL A 5 -10.25 2.18 6.89
CA VAL A 5 -8.99 1.55 6.45
C VAL A 5 -7.76 2.13 7.16
N CYS A 6 -7.78 3.39 7.60
CA CYS A 6 -6.63 3.99 8.32
C CYS A 6 -7.03 4.72 9.61
N SER A 7 -8.27 4.56 10.07
CA SER A 7 -8.81 5.21 11.27
C SER A 7 -8.60 6.72 11.34
N LYS A 8 -8.42 7.39 10.18
CA LYS A 8 -8.36 8.85 10.09
C LYS A 8 -9.76 9.44 10.02
N SER A 9 -10.01 10.44 10.86
CA SER A 9 -11.25 11.22 10.89
C SER A 9 -11.09 12.50 10.07
N PHE A 10 -12.02 12.74 9.15
CA PHE A 10 -12.03 13.94 8.29
C PHE A 10 -13.23 14.81 8.61
N SER A 11 -13.02 16.13 8.55
CA SER A 11 -14.03 17.15 8.83
C SER A 11 -14.96 17.43 7.65
N ARG A 12 -14.62 16.99 6.42
CA ARG A 12 -15.38 17.25 5.19
C ARG A 12 -15.60 15.98 4.36
N SER A 13 -16.83 15.77 3.87
CA SER A 13 -17.22 14.62 3.05
C SER A 13 -16.47 14.54 1.71
N SER A 14 -16.16 15.68 1.09
CA SER A 14 -15.37 15.72 -0.17
C SER A 14 -13.95 15.17 0.00
N ASN A 15 -13.36 15.33 1.20
CA ASN A 15 -12.05 14.77 1.52
C ASN A 15 -12.11 13.25 1.66
N LEU A 16 -13.22 12.70 2.16
CA LEU A 16 -13.44 11.25 2.17
C LEU A 16 -13.58 10.67 0.78
N LEU A 17 -14.24 11.37 -0.16
CA LEU A 17 -14.47 10.82 -1.51
C LEU A 17 -13.18 10.76 -2.35
N GLN A 18 -12.25 11.68 -2.10
CA GLN A 18 -10.89 11.67 -2.69
C GLN A 18 -9.93 10.74 -1.94
N GLN A 19 -10.19 10.46 -0.65
CA GLN A 19 -9.37 9.58 0.17
C GLN A 19 -9.22 8.12 -0.33
N PRO A 20 -10.23 7.42 -0.89
CA PRO A 20 -10.06 6.06 -1.39
C PRO A 20 -8.99 5.98 -2.48
N ARG A 21 -8.74 7.06 -3.25
CA ARG A 21 -7.59 7.12 -4.17
C ARG A 21 -6.24 7.19 -3.48
N SER A 22 -6.16 7.71 -2.26
CA SER A 22 -4.96 7.64 -1.40
C SER A 22 -4.84 6.31 -0.65
N HIS A 23 -5.97 5.63 -0.39
CA HIS A 23 -6.02 4.28 0.18
C HIS A 23 -5.83 3.15 -0.82
N THR A 24 -5.97 3.45 -2.11
CA THR A 24 -5.21 2.75 -3.14
C THR A 24 -3.75 2.99 -2.77
N THR A 25 -3.26 2.15 -1.86
CA THR A 25 -1.86 1.96 -1.50
C THR A 25 -1.08 2.19 -2.78
N LYS A 26 -0.44 3.35 -2.86
CA LYS A 26 0.10 3.96 -4.07
C LYS A 26 0.91 2.92 -4.86
N LYS A 27 0.22 2.14 -5.69
CA LYS A 27 0.65 0.88 -6.29
C LYS A 27 1.86 0.25 -5.58
N ALA A 28 1.76 -0.06 -4.29
CA ALA A 28 2.89 -0.68 -3.62
C ALA A 28 3.05 -2.09 -4.17
N TYR A 29 4.23 -2.39 -4.65
CA TYR A 29 4.57 -3.69 -5.21
C TYR A 29 4.63 -4.68 -4.05
N LYS A 30 3.60 -5.52 -3.93
CA LYS A 30 3.48 -6.49 -2.86
C LYS A 30 4.24 -7.75 -3.22
N CYS A 31 5.13 -8.20 -2.33
CA CYS A 31 5.72 -9.53 -2.42
C CYS A 31 4.66 -10.58 -2.10
N MET A 32 4.41 -11.50 -3.02
CA MET A 32 3.42 -12.58 -2.85
C MET A 32 3.88 -13.64 -1.84
N GLN A 33 5.19 -13.78 -1.63
CA GLN A 33 5.74 -14.81 -0.73
C GLN A 33 5.65 -14.41 0.75
N CYS A 34 5.87 -13.15 1.10
CA CYS A 34 5.87 -12.68 2.49
C CYS A 34 4.90 -11.53 2.79
N GLY A 35 4.18 -11.04 1.77
CA GLY A 35 3.21 -9.96 1.92
C GLY A 35 3.80 -8.55 2.13
N LYS A 36 5.13 -8.38 2.12
CA LYS A 36 5.78 -7.06 2.24
C LYS A 36 5.42 -6.15 1.07
N ASN A 37 5.24 -4.86 1.36
CA ASN A 37 4.93 -3.83 0.38
C ASN A 37 6.18 -3.01 0.05
N PHE A 38 6.43 -2.78 -1.24
CA PHE A 38 7.58 -2.00 -1.72
C PHE A 38 7.10 -0.79 -2.53
N SER A 39 7.83 0.31 -2.42
CA SER A 39 7.50 1.56 -3.13
C SER A 39 7.77 1.48 -4.65
N CYS A 40 8.65 0.57 -5.10
CA CYS A 40 9.10 0.44 -6.49
C CYS A 40 9.30 -1.04 -6.88
N ILE A 41 9.20 -1.36 -8.18
CA ILE A 41 9.47 -2.72 -8.72
C ILE A 41 10.89 -3.15 -8.42
N SER A 42 11.88 -2.29 -8.63
CA SER A 42 13.30 -2.63 -8.42
C SER A 42 13.57 -3.14 -7.00
N ALA A 43 12.96 -2.50 -6.00
CA ALA A 43 13.06 -2.91 -4.60
C ALA A 43 12.33 -4.25 -4.34
N LEU A 44 11.19 -4.49 -4.99
CA LEU A 44 10.52 -5.79 -4.93
C LEU A 44 11.36 -6.89 -5.60
N THR A 45 11.92 -6.65 -6.78
CA THR A 45 12.73 -7.63 -7.52
C THR A 45 13.99 -8.01 -6.76
N GLN A 46 14.70 -7.02 -6.20
CA GLN A 46 15.83 -7.31 -5.30
C GLN A 46 15.38 -8.03 -4.02
N HIS A 47 14.18 -7.74 -3.51
CA HIS A 47 13.64 -8.51 -2.40
C HIS A 47 13.22 -9.93 -2.80
N GLN A 48 12.88 -10.21 -4.05
CA GLN A 48 12.54 -11.57 -4.46
C GLN A 48 13.77 -12.50 -4.47
N VAL A 49 14.99 -11.97 -4.63
CA VAL A 49 16.19 -12.83 -4.61
C VAL A 49 16.49 -13.40 -3.22
N VAL A 50 16.09 -12.73 -2.12
CA VAL A 50 16.24 -13.31 -0.76
C VAL A 50 15.27 -14.46 -0.50
N HIS A 51 14.19 -14.57 -1.28
CA HIS A 51 13.27 -15.71 -1.24
C HIS A 51 13.73 -16.88 -2.09
N CYS A 52 14.54 -16.59 -3.11
CA CYS A 52 15.20 -17.57 -3.98
C CYS A 52 16.58 -17.97 -3.43
N GLY A 53 16.76 -17.85 -2.11
CA GLY A 53 17.96 -18.34 -1.44
C GLY A 53 17.95 -19.85 -1.39
N GLU A 54 18.43 -20.45 -2.49
CA GLU A 54 18.81 -21.85 -2.72
C GLU A 54 17.72 -22.93 -2.61
#